data_AF-A0A3B1C410-F1
#
_entry.id   AF-A0A3B1C410-F1
#
_cell.length_a   1.000
_cell.length_b   1.000
_cell.length_c   1.000
_cell.angle_alpha   90.00
_cell.angle_beta   90.00
_cell.angle_gamma   90.00
#
_symmetry.space_group_name_H-M   'P 1'
#
loop_
_entity.id
_entity.type
_entity.pdbx_description
1 polymer ?
#
loop_
_entity_poly.entity_id
_entity_poly.type
_entity_poly.pdbx_seq_one_letter_code
_entity_poly.pdbx_strand_id
1 'polypeptide(L)'
;MEKLKPWIASLVLLPIGLFLIFNMGKFIFILDHLNLLFHEGGHGVFSFFGKFIYTLGGSLMQIIIPSLFILYFYINQQRVGIQVSLIYLAENLMNVGVYVSDARSRNLPLIGKGTYHDWTFLLSRMNILEYDRFIGDVLYYAAVLLIIFSLLLPLFMKDYETADLNLKI
;
A
#
# COMPACT_ATOMS: atom_id res chain seq x y z
N MET A 1 -25.16 20.46 -9.25
CA MET A 1 -23.77 20.41 -8.73
C MET A 1 -23.64 19.61 -7.43
N GLU A 2 -24.61 19.65 -6.51
CA GLU A 2 -24.54 18.94 -5.21
C GLU A 2 -24.29 17.42 -5.30
N LYS A 3 -24.91 16.73 -6.27
CA LYS A 3 -24.68 15.28 -6.48
C LYS A 3 -23.25 14.92 -6.90
N LEU A 4 -22.48 15.88 -7.43
CA LEU A 4 -21.11 15.67 -7.90
C LEU A 4 -20.07 15.93 -6.80
N LYS A 5 -20.42 16.71 -5.77
CA LYS A 5 -19.52 17.11 -4.66
C LYS A 5 -18.80 15.90 -4.02
N PRO A 6 -19.48 14.76 -3.74
CA PRO A 6 -18.82 13.59 -3.17
C PRO A 6 -17.77 12.92 -4.08
N TRP A 7 -17.88 13.13 -5.39
CA TRP A 7 -17.06 12.45 -6.40
C TRP A 7 -15.82 13.25 -6.83
N ILE A 8 -15.67 14.50 -6.38
CA ILE A 8 -14.56 15.37 -6.79
C ILE A 8 -13.21 14.70 -6.51
N ALA A 9 -13.03 14.15 -5.30
CA ALA A 9 -11.81 13.43 -4.95
C ALA A 9 -11.59 12.20 -5.84
N SER A 10 -12.62 11.41 -6.12
CA SER A 10 -12.52 10.26 -7.03
C SER A 10 -12.10 10.68 -8.44
N LEU A 11 -12.63 11.79 -8.96
CA LEU A 11 -12.25 12.31 -10.28
C LEU A 11 -10.78 12.77 -10.34
N VAL A 12 -10.27 13.36 -9.26
CA VAL A 12 -8.86 13.75 -9.13
C VAL A 12 -7.96 12.53 -8.98
N LEU A 13 -8.39 11.52 -8.23
CA LEU A 13 -7.61 10.31 -7.97
C LEU A 13 -7.63 9.32 -9.13
N LEU A 14 -8.64 9.37 -10.01
CA LEU A 14 -8.77 8.48 -11.17
C LEU A 14 -7.50 8.45 -12.06
N PRO A 15 -6.94 9.59 -12.53
CA PRO A 15 -5.72 9.55 -13.34
C PRO A 15 -4.52 8.98 -12.58
N ILE A 16 -4.43 9.20 -11.26
CA ILE A 16 -3.37 8.63 -10.43
C ILE A 16 -3.54 7.11 -10.33
N GLY A 17 -4.75 6.63 -10.06
CA GLY A 17 -5.05 5.20 -10.02
C GLY A 17 -4.75 4.52 -11.35
N LEU A 18 -5.15 5.12 -12.48
CA LEU A 18 -4.83 4.60 -13.81
C LEU A 18 -3.32 4.58 -14.06
N PHE A 19 -2.61 5.65 -13.69
CA PHE A 19 -1.15 5.70 -13.79
C PHE A 19 -0.51 4.53 -13.04
N LEU A 20 -0.91 4.25 -11.79
CA LEU A 20 -0.37 3.13 -11.01
C LEU A 20 -0.66 1.78 -11.68
N ILE A 21 -1.88 1.57 -12.16
CA ILE A 21 -2.29 0.33 -12.86
C ILE A 21 -1.39 0.07 -14.07
N PHE A 22 -1.17 1.10 -14.91
CA PHE A 22 -0.33 0.97 -16.11
C PHE A 22 1.17 0.99 -15.82
N ASN A 23 1.60 1.62 -14.72
CA ASN A 23 2.97 1.59 -14.25
C ASN A 23 3.37 0.17 -13.81
N MET A 24 2.43 -0.64 -13.32
CA MET A 24 2.63 -2.04 -12.93
C MET A 24 3.73 -2.24 -11.87
N GLY A 25 3.84 -1.30 -10.92
CA GLY A 25 4.84 -1.35 -9.85
C GLY A 25 6.27 -1.01 -10.30
N LYS A 26 6.45 -0.42 -11.48
CA LYS A 26 7.74 0.15 -11.89
C LYS A 26 8.12 1.31 -10.98
N PHE A 27 9.40 1.34 -10.61
CA PHE A 27 9.93 2.26 -9.61
C PHE A 27 9.50 3.73 -9.81
N ILE A 28 8.79 4.28 -8.84
CA ILE A 28 8.38 5.68 -8.72
C ILE A 28 9.33 6.36 -7.73
N PHE A 29 10.20 7.22 -8.24
CA PHE A 29 11.34 7.74 -7.49
C PHE A 29 11.00 8.23 -6.08
N ILE A 30 9.97 9.05 -5.89
CA ILE A 30 9.68 9.60 -4.56
C ILE A 30 8.98 8.57 -3.66
N LEU A 31 7.96 7.89 -4.18
CA LEU A 31 7.16 6.96 -3.38
C LEU A 31 7.97 5.74 -2.97
N ASP A 32 8.75 5.17 -3.89
CA ASP A 32 9.44 3.93 -3.61
C ASP A 32 10.67 4.11 -2.73
N HIS A 33 11.33 5.27 -2.73
CA HIS A 33 12.33 5.57 -1.71
C HIS A 33 11.71 5.70 -0.31
N LEU A 34 10.51 6.25 -0.20
CA LEU A 34 9.78 6.33 1.06
C LEU A 34 9.31 4.94 1.53
N ASN A 35 8.76 4.15 0.61
CA ASN A 35 8.36 2.77 0.86
C ASN A 35 9.55 1.93 1.34
N LEU A 36 10.71 2.12 0.71
CA LEU A 36 11.95 1.45 1.08
C LEU A 36 12.47 1.88 2.46
N LEU A 37 12.34 3.17 2.83
CA LEU A 37 12.60 3.61 4.20
C LEU A 37 11.72 2.87 5.21
N PHE A 38 10.41 2.74 4.93
CA PHE A 38 9.52 1.97 5.79
C PHE A 38 9.85 0.48 5.80
N HIS A 39 10.28 -0.08 4.67
CA HIS A 39 10.73 -1.46 4.56
C HIS A 39 11.94 -1.74 5.49
N GLU A 40 13.00 -0.97 5.35
CA GLU A 40 14.20 -1.13 6.18
C GLU A 40 13.91 -0.85 7.66
N GLY A 41 13.09 0.17 7.95
CA GLY A 41 12.60 0.45 9.30
C GLY A 41 11.77 -0.71 9.88
N GLY A 42 11.00 -1.40 9.04
CA GLY A 42 10.24 -2.59 9.39
C GLY A 42 11.13 -3.71 9.95
N HIS A 43 12.23 -4.04 9.28
CA HIS A 43 13.20 -4.99 9.83
C HIS A 43 13.67 -4.59 11.24
N GLY A 44 13.97 -3.30 11.46
CA GLY A 44 14.34 -2.78 12.77
C GLY A 44 13.24 -2.98 13.82
N VAL A 45 12.00 -2.63 13.49
CA VAL A 45 10.84 -2.81 14.38
C VAL A 45 10.60 -4.29 14.69
N PHE A 46 10.71 -5.18 13.71
CA PHE A 46 10.46 -6.62 13.88
C PHE A 46 11.71 -7.42 14.31
N SER A 47 12.81 -6.76 14.68
CA SER A 47 14.09 -7.38 15.05
C SER A 47 14.05 -8.25 16.30
N PHE A 48 13.11 -7.99 17.21
CA PHE A 48 12.94 -8.77 18.44
C PHE A 48 12.24 -10.13 18.21
N PHE A 49 11.73 -10.38 16.99
CA PHE A 49 11.15 -11.67 16.63
C PHE A 49 12.18 -12.61 15.98
N GLY A 50 11.77 -13.86 15.74
CA GLY A 50 12.59 -14.81 14.99
C GLY A 50 12.81 -14.38 13.54
N LYS A 51 13.86 -14.93 12.91
CA LYS A 51 14.32 -14.56 11.55
C LYS A 51 13.19 -14.45 10.53
N PHE A 52 12.22 -15.36 10.55
CA PHE A 52 11.08 -15.32 9.62
C PHE A 52 10.27 -14.02 9.72
N ILE A 53 9.89 -13.61 10.93
CA ILE A 53 9.10 -12.39 11.14
C ILE A 53 9.96 -11.15 10.92
N TYR A 54 11.23 -11.19 11.32
CA TYR A 54 12.18 -10.12 11.01
C TYR A 54 12.27 -9.86 9.50
N THR A 55 12.47 -10.91 8.70
CA THR A 55 12.55 -10.82 7.23
C THR A 55 11.22 -10.35 6.62
N LEU A 56 10.09 -10.86 7.12
CA LEU A 56 8.77 -10.43 6.68
C LEU A 56 8.45 -8.97 7.10
N GLY A 57 9.12 -8.49 8.15
CA GLY A 57 8.88 -7.20 8.80
C GLY A 57 8.99 -6.00 7.85
N GLY A 58 9.85 -6.07 6.84
CA GLY A 58 9.98 -4.99 5.86
C GLY A 58 8.70 -4.77 5.05
N SER A 59 8.25 -5.80 4.33
CA SER A 59 6.99 -5.74 3.59
C SER A 59 5.76 -5.57 4.51
N LEU A 60 5.80 -6.07 5.75
CA LEU A 60 4.72 -5.79 6.71
C LEU A 60 4.62 -4.32 7.05
N MET A 61 5.74 -3.64 7.31
CA MET A 61 5.71 -2.22 7.65
C MET A 61 5.20 -1.36 6.49
N GLN A 62 5.57 -1.70 5.25
CA GLN A 62 5.03 -1.08 4.03
C GLN A 62 3.49 -1.16 3.96
N ILE A 63 2.89 -2.23 4.49
CA ILE A 63 1.42 -2.40 4.51
C ILE A 63 0.81 -1.74 5.75
N ILE A 64 1.46 -1.85 6.92
CA ILE A 64 0.96 -1.32 8.20
C ILE A 64 0.81 0.20 8.15
N ILE A 65 1.81 0.93 7.67
CA ILE A 65 1.79 2.40 7.65
C ILE A 65 0.57 2.98 6.91
N PRO A 66 0.32 2.66 5.63
CA PRO A 66 -0.87 3.14 4.94
C PRO A 66 -2.17 2.62 5.56
N SER A 67 -2.18 1.41 6.13
CA SER A 67 -3.34 0.88 6.86
C SER A 67 -3.68 1.69 8.11
N LEU A 68 -2.68 2.19 8.83
CA LEU A 68 -2.88 3.09 9.97
C LEU A 68 -3.46 4.44 9.53
N PHE A 69 -3.05 4.97 8.37
CA PHE A 69 -3.68 6.17 7.81
C PHE A 69 -5.13 5.94 7.41
N ILE A 70 -5.46 4.79 6.79
CA ILE A 70 -6.84 4.40 6.50
C ILE A 70 -7.67 4.38 7.80
N LEU A 71 -7.17 3.71 8.84
CA LEU A 71 -7.85 3.63 10.14
C LEU A 71 -8.06 5.00 10.77
N TYR A 72 -7.02 5.84 10.78
CA TYR A 72 -7.09 7.19 11.32
C TYR A 72 -8.15 8.03 10.60
N PHE A 73 -8.12 8.08 9.27
CA PHE A 73 -9.09 8.86 8.51
C PHE A 73 -10.51 8.29 8.58
N TYR A 74 -10.64 6.97 8.72
CA TYR A 74 -11.92 6.31 8.96
C TYR A 74 -12.55 6.72 10.31
N ILE A 75 -11.78 6.65 11.41
CA ILE A 75 -12.24 7.08 12.74
C ILE A 75 -12.65 8.55 12.74
N ASN A 76 -11.91 9.39 12.02
CA ASN A 76 -12.20 10.82 11.90
C ASN A 76 -13.26 11.16 10.84
N GLN A 77 -13.86 10.15 10.19
CA GLN A 77 -14.89 10.31 9.16
C GLN A 77 -14.45 11.18 7.96
N GLN A 78 -13.14 11.18 7.65
CA GLN A 78 -12.53 11.95 6.58
C GLN A 78 -12.39 11.12 5.31
N ARG A 79 -13.46 11.06 4.50
CA ARG A 79 -13.52 10.20 3.30
C ARG A 79 -12.33 10.38 2.36
N VAL A 80 -11.97 11.63 2.05
CA VAL A 80 -10.86 11.93 1.12
C VAL A 80 -9.54 11.34 1.61
N GLY A 81 -9.27 11.44 2.93
CA GLY A 81 -8.08 10.84 3.52
C GLY A 81 -8.06 9.33 3.36
N ILE A 82 -9.19 8.65 3.57
CA ILE A 82 -9.33 7.21 3.33
C ILE A 82 -9.02 6.87 1.86
N GLN A 83 -9.58 7.63 0.91
CA GLN A 83 -9.35 7.38 -0.51
C GLN A 83 -7.86 7.49 -0.89
N VAL A 84 -7.19 8.54 -0.44
CA VAL A 84 -5.75 8.75 -0.67
C VAL A 84 -4.93 7.63 -0.03
N SER A 85 -5.23 7.25 1.21
CA SER A 85 -4.50 6.18 1.90
C SER A 85 -4.73 4.80 1.29
N LEU A 86 -5.92 4.52 0.73
CA LEU A 86 -6.18 3.31 -0.05
C LEU A 86 -5.37 3.27 -1.34
N ILE A 87 -5.23 4.39 -2.05
CA ILE A 87 -4.36 4.49 -3.24
C ILE A 87 -2.90 4.24 -2.84
N TYR A 88 -2.45 4.80 -1.72
CA TYR A 88 -1.09 4.57 -1.23
C TYR A 88 -0.84 3.13 -0.77
N LEU A 89 -1.82 2.48 -0.14
CA LEU A 89 -1.77 1.05 0.17
C LEU A 89 -1.67 0.20 -1.10
N ALA A 90 -2.47 0.53 -2.12
CA ALA A 90 -2.44 -0.17 -3.40
C ALA A 90 -1.06 -0.07 -4.07
N GLU A 91 -0.46 1.13 -4.07
CA GLU A 91 0.88 1.34 -4.59
C GLU A 91 1.93 0.50 -3.83
N ASN A 92 1.85 0.43 -2.49
CA ASN A 92 2.69 -0.44 -1.68
C ASN A 92 2.51 -1.92 -2.01
N LEU A 93 1.28 -2.39 -2.25
CA LEU A 93 1.04 -3.78 -2.66
C LEU A 93 1.63 -4.07 -4.05
N MET A 94 1.58 -3.14 -5.00
CA MET A 94 2.23 -3.29 -6.30
C MET A 94 3.76 -3.34 -6.15
N ASN A 95 4.34 -2.46 -5.34
CA ASN A 95 5.78 -2.45 -5.03
C ASN A 95 6.23 -3.78 -4.41
N VAL A 96 5.52 -4.25 -3.37
CA VAL A 96 5.78 -5.56 -2.75
C VAL A 96 5.58 -6.69 -3.76
N GLY A 97 4.57 -6.62 -4.62
CA GLY A 97 4.32 -7.62 -5.66
C GLY A 97 5.48 -7.77 -6.65
N VAL A 98 6.11 -6.66 -7.05
CA VAL A 98 7.33 -6.66 -7.87
C VAL A 98 8.50 -7.28 -7.10
N TYR A 99 8.68 -6.92 -5.83
CA TYR A 99 9.74 -7.49 -4.99
C TYR A 99 9.56 -9.00 -4.76
N VAL A 100 8.32 -9.47 -4.53
CA VAL A 100 8.00 -10.90 -4.43
C VAL A 100 8.31 -11.60 -5.74
N SER A 101 7.90 -11.05 -6.88
CA SER A 101 8.10 -11.64 -8.21
C SER A 101 9.58 -11.78 -8.59
N ASP A 102 10.45 -10.98 -7.98
CA ASP A 102 11.90 -11.04 -8.18
C ASP A 102 12.58 -12.11 -7.30
N ALA A 103 11.86 -12.81 -6.42
CA ALA A 103 12.46 -13.73 -5.44
C ALA A 103 13.38 -14.80 -6.05
N ARG A 104 13.10 -15.31 -7.26
CA ARG A 104 14.03 -16.25 -7.95
C ARG A 104 15.11 -15.53 -8.75
N SER A 105 14.75 -14.48 -9.48
CA SER A 105 15.67 -13.78 -10.39
C SER A 105 16.70 -12.92 -9.67
N ARG A 106 16.31 -12.26 -8.57
CA ARG A 106 17.13 -11.37 -7.75
C ARG A 106 17.83 -10.31 -8.59
N ASN A 107 17.09 -9.72 -9.52
CA ASN A 107 17.55 -8.67 -10.42
C ASN A 107 17.46 -7.28 -9.77
N LEU A 108 16.60 -7.10 -8.76
CA LEU A 108 16.45 -5.84 -8.08
C LEU A 108 17.69 -5.53 -7.23
N PRO A 109 18.17 -4.27 -7.24
CA PRO A 109 19.27 -3.87 -6.38
C PRO A 109 18.80 -3.86 -4.92
N LEU A 110 19.51 -4.57 -4.05
CA LEU A 110 19.25 -4.55 -2.61
C LEU A 110 19.95 -3.39 -1.93
N ILE A 111 19.36 -2.90 -0.84
CA ILE A 111 20.07 -2.01 0.10
C ILE A 111 20.99 -2.86 0.97
N GLY A 112 22.23 -2.39 1.14
CA GLY A 112 23.25 -3.05 1.96
C GLY A 112 24.10 -4.04 1.19
N LYS A 113 25.40 -4.09 1.51
CA LYS A 113 26.33 -5.05 0.88
C LYS A 113 26.15 -6.42 1.51
N GLY A 114 25.94 -7.45 0.69
CA GLY A 114 25.86 -8.85 1.15
C GLY A 114 24.55 -9.22 1.84
N THR A 115 23.51 -8.42 1.68
CA THR A 115 22.16 -8.75 2.15
C THR A 115 21.55 -9.86 1.30
N TYR A 116 20.70 -10.68 1.92
CA TYR A 116 19.92 -11.69 1.21
C TYR A 116 18.57 -11.08 0.82
N HIS A 117 17.98 -11.60 -0.24
CA HIS A 117 16.67 -11.16 -0.70
C HIS A 117 15.57 -11.78 0.18
N ASP A 118 14.70 -10.95 0.74
CA ASP A 118 13.74 -11.35 1.78
C ASP A 118 12.76 -12.38 1.28
N TRP A 119 12.10 -12.10 0.15
CA TRP A 119 11.13 -13.03 -0.44
C TRP A 119 11.75 -14.32 -0.96
N THR A 120 13.02 -14.33 -1.39
CA THR A 120 13.74 -15.59 -1.64
C THR A 120 13.78 -16.43 -0.37
N PHE A 121 14.18 -15.83 0.77
CA PHE A 121 14.24 -16.54 2.04
C PHE A 121 12.86 -17.02 2.52
N LEU A 122 11.86 -16.13 2.51
CA LEU A 122 10.51 -16.43 2.99
C LEU A 122 9.86 -17.55 2.17
N LEU A 123 9.85 -17.44 0.85
CA LEU A 123 9.21 -18.43 -0.02
C LEU A 123 9.97 -19.75 -0.01
N SER A 124 11.31 -19.73 0.06
CA SER A 124 12.11 -20.96 0.21
C SER A 124 11.81 -21.65 1.53
N ARG A 125 11.66 -20.90 2.63
CA ARG A 125 11.36 -21.46 3.95
C ARG A 125 9.99 -22.12 3.99
N MET A 126 9.05 -21.63 3.19
CA MET A 126 7.70 -22.18 3.02
C MET A 126 7.62 -23.26 1.93
N ASN A 127 8.72 -23.53 1.20
CA ASN A 127 8.79 -24.47 0.09
C ASN A 127 7.80 -24.15 -1.05
N ILE A 128 7.66 -22.86 -1.38
CA ILE A 128 6.77 -22.33 -2.44
C ILE A 128 7.46 -21.27 -3.31
N LEU A 129 8.80 -21.34 -3.43
CA LEU A 129 9.61 -20.35 -4.16
C LEU A 129 9.20 -20.21 -5.63
N GLU A 130 8.73 -21.29 -6.24
CA GLU A 130 8.28 -21.33 -7.63
C GLU A 130 7.00 -20.52 -7.90
N TYR A 131 6.24 -20.18 -6.86
CA TYR A 131 5.01 -19.38 -6.92
C TYR A 131 5.24 -17.87 -6.77
N ASP A 132 6.49 -17.41 -6.71
CA ASP A 132 6.87 -15.99 -6.57
C ASP A 132 6.06 -15.04 -7.49
N ARG A 133 6.01 -15.32 -8.80
CA ARG A 133 5.28 -14.51 -9.77
C ARG A 133 3.77 -14.55 -9.55
N PHE A 134 3.22 -15.73 -9.22
CA PHE A 134 1.79 -15.87 -8.95
C PHE A 134 1.38 -15.05 -7.73
N ILE A 135 2.18 -15.08 -6.66
CA ILE A 135 1.93 -14.27 -5.46
C ILE A 135 2.04 -12.78 -5.80
N GLY A 136 3.04 -12.40 -6.61
CA GLY A 136 3.18 -11.04 -7.13
C GLY A 136 1.94 -10.56 -7.89
N ASP A 137 1.42 -11.39 -8.80
CA ASP A 137 0.18 -11.11 -9.55
C ASP A 137 -1.02 -10.95 -8.62
N VAL A 138 -1.17 -11.82 -7.60
CA VAL A 138 -2.24 -11.71 -6.60
C VAL A 138 -2.18 -10.37 -5.87
N LEU A 139 -0.98 -9.91 -5.48
CA LEU A 139 -0.81 -8.60 -4.84
C LEU A 139 -1.14 -7.45 -5.79
N TYR A 140 -0.74 -7.55 -7.06
CA TYR A 140 -1.10 -6.57 -8.08
C TYR A 140 -2.61 -6.47 -8.27
N TYR A 141 -3.32 -7.59 -8.44
CA TYR A 141 -4.77 -7.55 -8.61
C TYR A 141 -5.50 -7.09 -7.34
N ALA A 142 -4.99 -7.43 -6.15
CA ALA A 142 -5.50 -6.88 -4.90
C ALA A 142 -5.35 -5.35 -4.86
N ALA A 143 -4.21 -4.81 -5.32
CA ALA A 143 -4.00 -3.38 -5.45
C ALA A 143 -4.98 -2.72 -6.42
N VAL A 144 -5.24 -3.33 -7.58
CA VAL A 144 -6.23 -2.85 -8.55
C VAL A 144 -7.62 -2.77 -7.90
N LEU A 145 -8.02 -3.79 -7.15
CA LEU A 145 -9.30 -3.80 -6.44
C LEU A 145 -9.37 -2.69 -5.37
N LEU A 146 -8.28 -2.42 -4.66
CA LEU A 146 -8.21 -1.31 -3.69
C LEU A 146 -8.35 0.05 -4.37
N ILE A 147 -7.74 0.24 -5.56
CA ILE A 147 -7.89 1.48 -6.34
C ILE A 147 -9.36 1.66 -6.74
N ILE A 148 -9.99 0.61 -7.29
CA ILE A 148 -11.41 0.67 -7.69
C ILE A 148 -12.28 0.97 -6.47
N PHE A 149 -12.06 0.29 -5.35
CA PHE A 149 -12.79 0.51 -4.11
C PHE A 149 -12.63 1.96 -3.60
N SER A 150 -11.41 2.49 -3.62
CA SER A 150 -11.12 3.89 -3.26
C SER A 150 -11.93 4.87 -4.11
N LEU A 151 -12.00 4.67 -5.42
CA LEU A 151 -12.75 5.54 -6.33
C LEU A 151 -14.27 5.46 -6.11
N LEU A 152 -14.78 4.29 -5.70
CA LEU A 152 -16.19 4.03 -5.43
C LEU A 152 -16.61 4.35 -3.99
N LEU A 153 -15.68 4.75 -3.11
CA LEU A 153 -15.96 5.03 -1.70
C LEU A 153 -17.12 6.03 -1.45
N PRO A 154 -17.37 7.06 -2.29
CA PRO A 154 -18.53 7.94 -2.14
C PRO A 154 -19.89 7.24 -2.17
N LEU A 155 -19.98 6.01 -2.70
CA LEU A 155 -21.20 5.20 -2.66
C LEU A 155 -21.52 4.69 -1.25
N PHE A 156 -20.50 4.50 -0.42
CA PHE A 156 -20.62 3.90 0.90
C PHE A 156 -20.50 4.92 2.04
N MET A 157 -19.86 6.06 1.77
CA MET A 157 -19.59 7.10 2.77
C MET A 157 -20.00 8.49 2.26
N LYS A 158 -20.86 9.16 3.03
CA LYS A 158 -21.21 10.57 2.82
C LYS A 158 -20.28 11.47 3.63
N ASP A 159 -20.05 12.68 3.14
CA ASP A 159 -19.34 13.68 3.93
C ASP A 159 -20.28 14.20 5.00
N TYR A 160 -19.76 14.36 6.20
CA TYR A 160 -20.48 15.00 7.29
C TYR A 160 -20.17 16.49 7.25
N GLU A 161 -21.19 17.33 7.12
CA GLU A 161 -21.03 18.76 7.29
C GLU A 161 -21.02 19.08 8.79
N THR A 162 -19.97 19.76 9.25
CA THR A 162 -19.94 20.31 10.61
C THR A 162 -20.98 21.41 10.68
N ALA A 163 -22.08 21.16 11.39
CA ALA A 163 -23.04 22.21 11.72
C ALA A 163 -22.43 23.10 12.81
N ASP A 164 -22.20 24.37 12.50
CA ASP A 164 -21.89 25.39 13.52
C ASP A 164 -23.15 25.63 14.36
N LEU A 165 -23.29 24.84 15.42
CA LEU A 165 -24.30 25.10 16.43
C LEU A 165 -23.83 26.31 17.24
N ASN A 166 -24.28 27.50 16.83
CA ASN A 166 -24.26 28.68 17.68
C ASN A 166 -25.21 28.44 18.86
N LEU A 167 -24.76 27.62 19.82
CA LEU A 167 -25.41 27.45 21.10
C LEU A 167 -25.22 28.77 21.84
N LYS A 168 -26.23 29.63 21.76
CA LYS A 168 -26.41 30.72 22.72
C LYS A 168 -26.66 30.08 24.08
N ILE A 169 -25.59 29.80 24.81
CA ILE A 169 -25.62 29.49 26.24
C ILE A 169 -25.61 30.82 26.99
#